data_AF-A0A0C3AVC9-F1
#
_entry.id   AF-A0A0C3AVC9-F1
#
_cell.length_a   1.000
_cell.length_b   1.000
_cell.length_c   1.000
_cell.angle_alpha   90.00
_cell.angle_beta   90.00
_cell.angle_gamma   90.00
#
_symmetry.space_group_name_H-M   'P 1'
#
loop_
_entity.id
_entity.type
_entity.pdbx_description
1 polymer ?
#
loop_
_entity_poly.entity_id
_entity_poly.type
_entity_poly.pdbx_seq_one_letter_code
_entity_poly.pdbx_strand_id
1 'polypeptide(L)'
;MATRRSLNAGCKRRAEDHLRVGSNKKQKIQVVETIATVSAQTTIVKVFPLFEKSATKSAFRFLERQGEGTVLHGVNLKPQARTKVAAFDLDGTLIATKTGMPFPNGADDWKWWHQSVPGRLKELYDEGYAIVIISNQGGLSHTVSKRREQWEQKIGQIAKRLPEVPFHIFAATKGNQFRKPRSGMWTCLTDIYAKHEVIPDLTASFYVGDAAGRLGDHSNTDKGLAKAIGIPFHTPEEFFLTDEPATAAAAPPPLSADPGPTALSTDAPLS
;
A
#
# COMPACT_ATOMS: atom_id res chain seq x y z
N MET A 1 -5.58 -61.63 -37.11
CA MET A 1 -4.73 -61.92 -35.93
C MET A 1 -5.20 -60.98 -34.82
N ALA A 2 -6.08 -61.37 -33.90
CA ALA A 2 -5.80 -62.22 -32.71
C ALA A 2 -4.54 -61.71 -31.98
N THR A 3 -4.51 -61.32 -30.70
CA THR A 3 -5.21 -61.79 -29.48
C THR A 3 -4.83 -60.78 -28.37
N ARG A 4 -5.74 -60.11 -27.63
CA ARG A 4 -6.42 -60.50 -26.36
C ARG A 4 -5.54 -61.09 -25.24
N ARG A 5 -5.82 -60.58 -24.02
CA ARG A 5 -5.62 -61.14 -22.63
C ARG A 5 -4.33 -60.73 -21.90
N SER A 6 -4.31 -60.48 -20.57
CA SER A 6 -5.33 -60.46 -19.51
C SER A 6 -4.69 -60.03 -18.16
N LEU A 7 -5.44 -59.25 -17.38
CA LEU A 7 -5.68 -59.22 -15.91
C LEU A 7 -4.58 -59.62 -14.89
N ASN A 8 -4.41 -58.81 -13.83
CA ASN A 8 -4.95 -59.05 -12.46
C ASN A 8 -4.67 -57.84 -11.53
N ALA A 9 -5.69 -57.27 -10.86
CA ALA A 9 -6.10 -57.48 -9.45
C ALA A 9 -5.06 -56.98 -8.42
N GLY A 10 -5.35 -56.17 -7.40
CA GLY A 10 -6.56 -55.55 -6.86
C GLY A 10 -6.23 -55.02 -5.46
N CYS A 11 -6.95 -54.01 -4.95
CA CYS A 11 -7.12 -53.83 -3.51
C CYS A 11 -8.37 -52.96 -3.23
N LYS A 12 -9.34 -53.56 -2.55
CA LYS A 12 -10.59 -52.95 -2.06
C LYS A 12 -10.39 -52.43 -0.64
N ARG A 13 -11.15 -51.39 -0.26
CA ARG A 13 -12.08 -51.30 0.90
C ARG A 13 -12.54 -49.83 1.04
N ARG A 14 -13.76 -49.47 0.61
CA ARG A 14 -15.05 -49.43 1.34
C ARG A 14 -15.07 -48.51 2.57
N ALA A 15 -15.86 -47.44 2.48
CA ALA A 15 -16.51 -46.76 3.59
C ALA A 15 -17.91 -46.29 3.11
N GLU A 16 -18.95 -46.91 3.65
CA GLU A 16 -20.33 -46.40 3.72
C GLU A 16 -20.76 -46.63 5.17
N ASP A 17 -21.30 -45.63 5.87
CA ASP A 17 -22.70 -45.68 6.32
C ASP A 17 -23.12 -44.54 7.28
N HIS A 18 -24.21 -43.90 6.85
CA HIS A 18 -25.46 -43.57 7.56
C HIS A 18 -25.60 -42.45 8.62
N LEU A 19 -26.62 -41.64 8.33
CA LEU A 19 -27.33 -40.62 9.12
C LEU A 19 -27.88 -41.14 10.47
N ARG A 20 -28.06 -40.21 11.42
CA ARG A 20 -29.23 -40.19 12.34
C ARG A 20 -29.56 -38.77 12.85
N VAL A 21 -30.83 -38.41 12.70
CA VAL A 21 -31.54 -37.27 13.32
C VAL A 21 -32.25 -37.75 14.58
N GLY A 22 -32.38 -36.90 15.61
CA GLY A 22 -33.18 -37.17 16.81
C GLY A 22 -33.33 -35.95 17.74
N SER A 23 -34.58 -35.59 18.06
CA SER A 23 -35.06 -34.33 18.65
C SER A 23 -35.09 -34.24 20.19
N ASN A 24 -35.16 -32.98 20.67
CA ASN A 24 -35.94 -32.42 21.79
C ASN A 24 -35.81 -32.94 23.24
N LYS A 25 -35.56 -32.01 24.17
CA LYS A 25 -36.38 -31.84 25.39
C LYS A 25 -36.30 -30.42 25.97
N LYS A 26 -37.48 -29.85 26.21
CA LYS A 26 -37.77 -28.60 26.95
C LYS A 26 -37.67 -28.85 28.46
N GLN A 27 -37.23 -27.86 29.24
CA GLN A 27 -37.75 -27.62 30.59
C GLN A 27 -37.60 -26.14 30.96
N LYS A 28 -38.58 -25.63 31.70
CA LYS A 28 -38.99 -24.22 31.85
C LYS A 28 -39.25 -23.95 33.34
N ILE A 29 -39.04 -22.70 33.78
CA ILE A 29 -39.58 -22.03 35.02
C ILE A 29 -38.84 -22.45 36.32
N GLN A 30 -38.35 -21.55 37.20
CA GLN A 30 -39.16 -20.62 38.02
C GLN A 30 -38.38 -19.45 38.63
N VAL A 31 -39.04 -18.29 38.61
CA VAL A 31 -38.69 -17.01 39.25
C VAL A 31 -39.16 -17.04 40.70
N VAL A 32 -38.34 -16.52 41.63
CA VAL A 32 -38.80 -16.05 42.94
C VAL A 32 -38.01 -14.78 43.30
N GLU A 33 -38.71 -13.65 43.33
CA GLU A 33 -38.28 -12.41 43.98
C GLU A 33 -38.65 -12.46 45.46
N THR A 34 -37.73 -12.04 46.34
CA THR A 34 -38.10 -11.48 47.65
C THR A 34 -37.16 -10.33 47.99
N ILE A 35 -37.78 -9.17 48.23
CA ILE A 35 -37.20 -7.88 48.64
C ILE A 35 -37.25 -7.79 50.17
N ALA A 36 -36.19 -7.30 50.82
CA ALA A 36 -36.24 -6.30 51.91
C ALA A 36 -34.82 -6.05 52.52
N THR A 37 -34.17 -4.93 52.20
CA THR A 37 -34.04 -3.69 53.00
C THR A 37 -33.17 -3.79 54.25
N VAL A 38 -31.93 -3.26 54.21
CA VAL A 38 -31.31 -2.59 55.36
C VAL A 38 -30.45 -1.39 54.89
N SER A 39 -30.93 -0.22 55.28
CA SER A 39 -30.28 1.05 55.68
C SER A 39 -28.94 1.53 55.10
N ALA A 40 -28.97 2.82 54.74
CA ALA A 40 -27.91 3.65 54.19
C ALA A 40 -26.70 3.90 55.10
N GLN A 41 -25.52 3.99 54.48
CA GLN A 41 -24.50 5.01 54.77
C GLN A 41 -23.84 5.46 53.46
N THR A 42 -24.10 6.71 53.08
CA THR A 42 -23.58 7.34 51.87
C THR A 42 -22.22 7.96 52.17
N THR A 43 -21.14 7.34 51.71
CA THR A 43 -19.86 8.03 51.51
C THR A 43 -19.77 8.43 50.03
N ILE A 44 -19.93 9.72 49.77
CA ILE A 44 -19.76 10.32 48.45
C ILE A 44 -18.26 10.32 48.15
N VAL A 45 -17.75 9.26 47.53
CA VAL A 45 -16.45 9.33 46.87
C VAL A 45 -16.70 10.01 45.53
N LYS A 46 -16.35 11.30 45.42
CA LYS A 46 -16.19 11.97 44.13
C LYS A 46 -15.04 11.29 43.40
N VAL A 47 -15.35 10.23 42.66
CA VAL A 47 -14.43 9.62 41.71
C VAL A 47 -14.37 10.58 40.53
N PHE A 48 -13.35 11.43 40.51
CA PHE A 48 -12.95 12.10 39.27
C PHE A 48 -12.58 11.01 38.26
N PRO A 49 -13.09 11.03 37.02
CA PRO A 49 -12.68 10.07 36.01
C PRO A 49 -11.21 10.34 35.68
N LEU A 50 -10.33 9.60 36.35
CA LEU A 50 -8.90 9.62 36.15
C LEU A 50 -8.62 8.92 34.83
N PHE A 51 -8.54 9.70 33.74
CA PHE A 51 -7.98 9.32 32.44
C PHE A 51 -8.23 7.84 32.07
N GLU A 52 -9.42 7.53 31.56
CA GLU A 52 -9.49 6.48 30.56
C GLU A 52 -8.68 6.98 29.36
N LYS A 53 -7.40 6.61 29.33
CA LYS A 53 -6.68 6.53 28.07
C LYS A 53 -7.45 5.53 27.23
N SER A 54 -8.40 6.03 26.44
CA SER A 54 -8.86 5.37 25.24
C SER A 54 -7.60 5.13 24.43
N ALA A 55 -7.02 3.95 24.60
CA ALA A 55 -5.99 3.47 23.71
C ALA A 55 -6.71 3.27 22.38
N THR A 56 -6.80 4.34 21.60
CA THR A 56 -7.24 4.29 20.21
C THR A 56 -6.34 3.25 19.56
N LYS A 57 -6.86 2.02 19.38
CA LYS A 57 -6.21 1.00 18.57
C LYS A 57 -5.79 1.70 17.29
N SER A 58 -4.48 1.69 17.02
CA SER A 58 -3.91 2.25 15.80
C SER A 58 -4.77 1.80 14.62
N ALA A 59 -5.33 2.75 13.86
CA ALA A 59 -6.11 2.41 12.68
C ALA A 59 -5.28 1.71 11.60
N PHE A 60 -3.96 1.88 11.66
CA PHE A 60 -3.01 1.22 10.79
C PHE A 60 -2.75 -0.22 11.21
N ARG A 61 -2.70 -1.13 10.21
CA ARG A 61 -2.37 -2.55 10.37
C ARG A 61 -1.63 -3.08 9.15
N PHE A 62 -0.72 -4.03 9.38
CA PHE A 62 -0.19 -4.87 8.31
C PHE A 62 -1.15 -6.02 8.01
N LEU A 63 -1.22 -6.40 6.73
CA LEU A 63 -2.00 -7.51 6.20
C LEU A 63 -1.06 -8.65 5.79
N GLU A 64 -1.65 -9.73 5.31
CA GLU A 64 -0.89 -10.84 4.73
C GLU A 64 0.01 -10.36 3.59
N ARG A 65 1.20 -10.94 3.53
CA ARG A 65 2.19 -10.58 2.51
C ARG A 65 1.66 -10.96 1.13
N GLN A 66 1.85 -10.06 0.18
CA GLN A 66 1.50 -10.26 -1.22
C GLN A 66 2.73 -10.73 -2.02
N GLY A 67 2.51 -11.12 -3.27
CA GLY A 67 3.59 -11.40 -4.23
C GLY A 67 4.56 -12.48 -3.74
N GLU A 68 4.03 -13.68 -3.52
CA GLU A 68 4.81 -14.85 -3.04
C GLU A 68 5.52 -14.60 -1.69
N GLY A 69 4.90 -13.79 -0.83
CA GLY A 69 5.48 -13.43 0.45
C GLY A 69 6.69 -12.50 0.33
N THR A 70 6.85 -11.76 -0.77
CA THR A 70 7.97 -10.82 -0.96
C THR A 70 7.54 -9.35 -0.91
N VAL A 71 6.24 -9.07 -0.89
CA VAL A 71 5.66 -7.74 -0.74
C VAL A 71 4.98 -7.63 0.62
N LEU A 72 5.37 -6.62 1.38
CA LEU A 72 4.73 -6.26 2.63
C LEU A 72 3.56 -5.35 2.29
N HIS A 73 2.40 -5.58 2.92
CA HIS A 73 1.20 -4.80 2.66
C HIS A 73 0.65 -4.25 3.96
N GLY A 74 0.50 -2.93 4.04
CA GLY A 74 -0.13 -2.25 5.16
C GLY A 74 -1.29 -1.39 4.69
N VAL A 75 -2.22 -1.12 5.60
CA VAL A 75 -3.37 -0.23 5.36
C VAL A 75 -3.56 0.71 6.54
N ASN A 76 -3.79 1.98 6.24
CA ASN A 76 -4.30 2.95 7.21
C ASN A 76 -5.82 3.08 7.04
N LEU A 77 -6.56 3.09 8.16
CA LEU A 77 -8.02 3.16 8.17
C LEU A 77 -8.64 2.03 7.31
N LYS A 78 -9.52 2.39 6.38
CA LYS A 78 -10.21 1.50 5.44
C LYS A 78 -10.11 2.07 4.02
N PRO A 79 -8.98 1.86 3.32
CA PRO A 79 -8.82 2.34 1.96
C PRO A 79 -9.86 1.69 1.06
N GLN A 80 -10.56 2.51 0.27
CA GLN A 80 -11.57 2.04 -0.68
C GLN A 80 -10.95 1.88 -2.06
N ALA A 81 -11.45 0.92 -2.84
CA ALA A 81 -11.11 0.83 -4.25
C ALA A 81 -11.70 2.05 -4.99
N ARG A 82 -10.87 2.73 -5.77
CA ARG A 82 -11.25 3.92 -6.55
C ARG A 82 -10.61 3.85 -7.94
N THR A 83 -11.25 4.45 -8.93
CA THR A 83 -10.73 4.48 -10.31
C THR A 83 -9.54 5.43 -10.44
N LYS A 84 -9.53 6.54 -9.71
CA LYS A 84 -8.41 7.48 -9.64
C LYS A 84 -7.40 7.03 -8.58
N VAL A 85 -6.13 6.86 -8.94
CA VAL A 85 -5.06 6.47 -8.02
C VAL A 85 -3.96 7.53 -8.01
N ALA A 86 -3.68 8.07 -6.82
CA ALA A 86 -2.51 8.89 -6.56
C ALA A 86 -1.48 8.01 -5.84
N ALA A 87 -0.46 7.57 -6.57
CA ALA A 87 0.57 6.69 -6.07
C ALA A 87 1.86 7.46 -5.79
N PHE A 88 2.56 7.08 -4.71
CA PHE A 88 3.73 7.80 -4.22
C PHE A 88 4.86 6.82 -3.86
N ASP A 89 6.11 7.20 -4.07
CA ASP A 89 7.22 6.64 -3.29
C ASP A 89 7.14 7.11 -1.82
N LEU A 90 7.90 6.47 -0.93
CA LEU A 90 8.00 6.85 0.47
C LEU A 90 9.24 7.72 0.76
N ASP A 91 10.43 7.16 0.60
CA ASP A 91 11.69 7.68 1.16
C ASP A 91 12.35 8.60 0.13
N GLY A 92 12.35 9.91 0.36
CA GLY A 92 12.76 10.93 -0.62
C GLY A 92 11.58 11.63 -1.29
N THR A 93 10.36 11.12 -1.09
CA THR A 93 9.13 11.65 -1.71
C THR A 93 8.11 12.15 -0.70
N LEU A 94 7.57 11.27 0.15
CA LEU A 94 6.63 11.68 1.21
C LEU A 94 7.37 12.09 2.48
N ILE A 95 8.49 11.42 2.75
CA ILE A 95 9.31 11.65 3.94
C ILE A 95 10.78 11.83 3.58
N ALA A 96 11.52 12.49 4.45
CA ALA A 96 12.98 12.56 4.43
C ALA A 96 13.52 12.21 5.83
N THR A 97 14.79 11.84 5.95
CA THR A 97 15.42 11.65 7.27
C THR A 97 15.58 13.00 7.98
N LYS A 98 15.52 13.00 9.31
CA LYS A 98 15.86 14.20 10.11
C LYS A 98 17.36 14.44 10.07
N THR A 99 18.14 13.35 10.03
CA THR A 99 19.60 13.36 10.01
C THR A 99 20.19 13.80 8.67
N GLY A 100 19.42 13.79 7.59
CA GLY A 100 19.91 14.05 6.22
C GLY A 100 20.66 12.87 5.61
N MET A 101 20.74 11.73 6.31
CA MET A 101 21.38 10.51 5.79
C MET A 101 20.45 9.79 4.80
N PRO A 102 21.00 9.04 3.82
CA PRO A 102 20.20 8.26 2.87
C PRO A 102 19.33 7.17 3.52
N PHE A 103 19.76 6.66 4.67
CA PHE A 103 19.03 5.63 5.42
C PHE A 103 18.70 6.14 6.83
N PRO A 104 17.49 5.86 7.34
CA PRO A 104 17.07 6.33 8.65
C PRO A 104 17.83 5.64 9.79
N ASN A 105 18.26 6.42 10.78
CA ASN A 105 18.82 5.92 12.03
C ASN A 105 17.72 5.65 13.07
N GLY A 106 16.92 4.61 12.83
CA GLY A 106 15.82 4.21 13.71
C GLY A 106 14.44 4.69 13.25
N ALA A 107 13.41 4.31 14.02
CA ALA A 107 12.02 4.51 13.64
C ALA A 107 11.59 5.98 13.62
N ASP A 108 12.21 6.82 14.46
CA ASP A 108 11.87 8.24 14.62
C ASP A 108 12.67 9.17 13.69
N ASP A 109 13.63 8.64 12.92
CA ASP A 109 14.47 9.42 11.99
C ASP A 109 13.76 9.65 10.65
N TRP A 110 12.62 10.33 10.73
CA TRP A 110 11.88 10.80 9.57
C TRP A 110 11.17 12.11 9.89
N LYS A 111 11.00 12.93 8.86
CA LYS A 111 10.15 14.12 8.82
C LYS A 111 9.36 14.09 7.52
N TRP A 112 8.28 14.84 7.43
CA TRP A 112 7.65 15.11 6.14
C TRP A 112 8.68 15.71 5.19
N TRP A 113 8.68 15.26 3.94
CA TRP A 113 9.57 15.80 2.91
C TRP A 113 9.35 17.30 2.75
N HIS A 114 8.08 17.72 2.72
CA HIS A 114 7.64 19.10 2.78
C HIS A 114 6.39 19.25 3.65
N GLN A 115 6.15 20.45 4.19
CA GLN A 115 5.00 20.72 5.07
C GLN A 115 3.64 20.53 4.39
N SER A 116 3.58 20.67 3.05
CA SER A 116 2.35 20.49 2.28
C SER A 116 1.92 19.03 2.15
N VAL A 117 2.80 18.05 2.39
CA VAL A 117 2.53 16.63 2.12
C VAL A 117 1.24 16.13 2.77
N PRO A 118 0.98 16.32 4.09
CA PRO A 118 -0.24 15.81 4.71
C PRO A 118 -1.51 16.46 4.15
N GLY A 119 -1.48 17.78 3.93
CA GLY A 119 -2.59 18.53 3.37
C GLY A 119 -2.91 18.05 1.96
N ARG A 120 -1.88 17.92 1.11
CA ARG A 120 -2.04 17.49 -0.27
C ARG A 120 -2.56 16.06 -0.39
N LEU A 121 -2.10 15.13 0.46
CA LEU A 121 -2.64 13.76 0.50
C LEU A 121 -4.12 13.74 0.91
N LYS A 122 -4.52 14.61 1.84
CA LYS A 122 -5.93 14.75 2.23
C LYS A 122 -6.78 15.34 1.10
N GLU A 123 -6.32 16.42 0.47
CA GLU A 123 -7.00 17.03 -0.68
C GLU A 123 -7.26 16.01 -1.80
N LEU A 124 -6.23 15.26 -2.21
CA LEU A 124 -6.37 14.21 -3.21
C LEU A 124 -7.40 13.15 -2.79
N TYR A 125 -7.38 12.74 -1.52
CA TYR A 125 -8.37 11.80 -1.02
C TYR A 125 -9.79 12.38 -1.08
N ASP A 126 -9.96 13.65 -0.75
CA ASP A 126 -11.24 14.35 -0.83
C ASP A 126 -11.69 14.54 -2.30
N GLU A 127 -10.75 14.70 -3.25
CA GLU A 127 -10.95 14.73 -4.71
C GLU A 127 -11.23 13.35 -5.34
N GLY A 128 -11.39 12.31 -4.52
CA GLY A 128 -11.74 10.97 -4.98
C GLY A 128 -10.58 10.11 -5.46
N TYR A 129 -9.33 10.48 -5.15
CA TYR A 129 -8.18 9.59 -5.37
C TYR A 129 -8.09 8.53 -4.27
N ALA A 130 -7.70 7.30 -4.63
CA ALA A 130 -7.11 6.39 -3.67
C ALA A 130 -5.63 6.73 -3.48
N ILE A 131 -5.19 6.76 -2.22
CA ILE A 131 -3.79 7.03 -1.87
C ILE A 131 -3.04 5.71 -1.74
N VAL A 132 -1.94 5.57 -2.49
CA VAL A 132 -1.13 4.35 -2.51
C VAL A 132 0.34 4.69 -2.37
N ILE A 133 1.03 4.02 -1.45
CA ILE A 133 2.47 4.18 -1.25
C ILE A 133 3.17 2.91 -1.76
N ILE A 134 4.18 3.05 -2.61
CA ILE A 134 4.90 1.95 -3.25
C ILE A 134 6.40 2.16 -3.03
N SER A 135 7.04 1.28 -2.23
CA SER A 135 8.41 1.49 -1.76
C SER A 135 9.33 0.28 -1.96
N ASN A 136 10.58 0.53 -2.31
CA ASN A 136 11.62 -0.50 -2.48
C ASN A 136 12.38 -0.72 -1.16
N GLN A 137 12.06 -1.78 -0.40
CA GLN A 137 12.59 -2.02 0.94
C GLN A 137 13.44 -3.31 1.02
N GLY A 138 14.52 -3.37 0.22
CA GLY A 138 15.37 -4.57 0.09
C GLY A 138 16.05 -5.03 1.38
N GLY A 139 16.19 -4.14 2.37
CA GLY A 139 16.72 -4.46 3.69
C GLY A 139 15.73 -5.19 4.62
N LEU A 140 14.50 -5.44 4.18
CA LEU A 140 13.41 -6.01 5.01
C LEU A 140 13.03 -7.45 4.60
N SER A 141 13.93 -8.17 3.94
CA SER A 141 13.70 -9.54 3.47
C SER A 141 13.44 -10.54 4.61
N HIS A 142 14.08 -10.32 5.77
CA HIS A 142 13.89 -11.14 6.97
C HIS A 142 12.63 -10.75 7.73
N THR A 143 11.73 -11.72 7.93
CA THR A 143 10.45 -11.54 8.64
C THR A 143 10.63 -11.01 10.06
N VAL A 144 11.71 -11.40 10.74
CA VAL A 144 12.04 -10.94 12.09
C VAL A 144 13.41 -10.29 12.04
N SER A 145 13.45 -8.96 12.14
CA SER A 145 14.70 -8.20 12.27
C SER A 145 14.43 -6.85 12.93
N LYS A 146 15.43 -6.30 13.63
CA LYS A 146 15.35 -4.96 14.23
C LYS A 146 15.01 -3.88 13.20
N ARG A 147 15.56 -4.00 11.98
CA ARG A 147 15.27 -3.09 10.87
C ARG A 147 13.81 -3.19 10.42
N ARG A 148 13.26 -4.41 10.37
CA ARG A 148 11.84 -4.64 10.06
C ARG A 148 10.94 -3.98 11.09
N GLU A 149 11.19 -4.23 12.37
CA GLU A 149 10.43 -3.64 13.47
C GLU A 149 10.48 -2.10 13.44
N GLN A 150 11.66 -1.52 13.27
CA GLN A 150 11.83 -0.07 13.17
C GLN A 150 11.08 0.52 11.98
N TRP A 151 11.09 -0.16 10.82
CA TRP A 151 10.34 0.28 9.66
C TRP A 151 8.83 0.20 9.89
N GLU A 152 8.33 -0.88 10.50
CA GLU A 152 6.91 -1.03 10.84
C GLU A 152 6.45 0.06 11.82
N GLN A 153 7.27 0.38 12.83
CA GLN A 153 7.04 1.49 13.74
C GLN A 153 7.01 2.84 13.00
N LYS A 154 7.97 3.10 12.09
CA LYS A 154 8.00 4.29 11.23
C LYS A 154 6.68 4.47 10.47
N ILE A 155 6.21 3.43 9.79
CA ILE A 155 4.94 3.49 9.05
C ILE A 155 3.74 3.73 9.98
N GLY A 156 3.71 3.11 11.16
CA GLY A 156 2.68 3.37 12.16
C GLY A 156 2.67 4.82 12.66
N GLN A 157 3.83 5.46 12.79
CA GLN A 157 3.93 6.87 13.14
C GLN A 157 3.44 7.79 12.02
N ILE A 158 3.79 7.49 10.76
CA ILE A 158 3.31 8.21 9.57
C ILE A 158 1.78 8.13 9.51
N ALA A 159 1.22 6.94 9.69
CA ALA A 159 -0.23 6.73 9.68
C ALA A 159 -0.95 7.54 10.77
N LYS A 160 -0.37 7.64 11.99
CA LYS A 160 -0.92 8.50 13.06
C LYS A 160 -0.92 9.98 12.70
N ARG A 161 -0.02 10.42 11.80
CA ARG A 161 0.03 11.80 11.30
C ARG A 161 -0.88 12.02 10.07
N LEU A 162 -1.59 10.99 9.62
CA LEU A 162 -2.57 11.02 8.54
C LEU A 162 -3.92 10.42 9.03
N PRO A 163 -4.55 11.01 10.06
CA PRO A 163 -5.73 10.42 10.71
C PRO A 163 -6.98 10.37 9.80
N GLU A 164 -7.00 11.13 8.71
CA GLU A 164 -8.13 11.25 7.78
C GLU A 164 -7.83 10.69 6.39
N VAL A 165 -6.64 10.12 6.16
CA VAL A 165 -6.22 9.65 4.83
C VAL A 165 -6.09 8.13 4.83
N PRO A 166 -7.08 7.39 4.31
CA PRO A 166 -6.95 5.98 4.04
C PRO A 166 -5.93 5.75 2.93
N PHE A 167 -4.93 4.90 3.18
CA PHE A 167 -3.94 4.53 2.18
C PHE A 167 -3.57 3.05 2.23
N HIS A 168 -3.14 2.54 1.09
CA HIS A 168 -2.35 1.30 1.01
C HIS A 168 -0.86 1.63 1.03
N ILE A 169 -0.04 0.77 1.66
CA ILE A 169 1.41 0.77 1.47
C ILE A 169 1.88 -0.61 1.05
N PHE A 170 2.62 -0.67 -0.05
CA PHE A 170 3.28 -1.86 -0.56
C PHE A 170 4.79 -1.66 -0.49
N ALA A 171 5.51 -2.65 0.06
CA ALA A 171 6.96 -2.59 0.13
C ALA A 171 7.61 -3.89 -0.38
N ALA A 172 8.37 -3.78 -1.47
CA ALA A 172 9.08 -4.90 -2.07
C ALA A 172 10.37 -5.21 -1.31
N THR A 173 10.51 -6.44 -0.84
CA THR A 173 11.64 -6.87 0.02
C THR A 173 12.76 -7.59 -0.70
N LYS A 174 12.58 -7.93 -1.98
CA LYS A 174 13.54 -8.68 -2.81
C LYS A 174 13.70 -8.03 -4.18
N GLY A 175 14.74 -8.45 -4.92
CA GLY A 175 15.06 -7.96 -6.27
C GLY A 175 14.25 -8.58 -7.42
N ASN A 176 12.97 -8.93 -7.20
CA ASN A 176 12.14 -9.68 -8.15
C ASN A 176 11.13 -8.78 -8.90
N GLN A 177 10.08 -9.37 -9.50
CA GLN A 177 9.08 -8.65 -10.29
C GLN A 177 8.29 -7.56 -9.53
N PHE A 178 8.34 -7.58 -8.20
CA PHE A 178 7.67 -6.59 -7.36
C PHE A 178 8.53 -5.35 -7.09
N ARG A 179 9.84 -5.41 -7.35
CA ARG A 179 10.75 -4.27 -7.11
C ARG A 179 10.67 -3.27 -8.26
N LYS A 180 10.48 -1.99 -7.93
CA LYS A 180 10.56 -0.89 -8.91
C LYS A 180 11.90 -0.95 -9.65
N PRO A 181 11.94 -0.79 -10.99
CA PRO A 181 10.91 -0.18 -11.85
C PRO A 181 9.81 -1.14 -12.36
N ARG A 182 9.77 -2.39 -11.90
CA ARG A 182 8.74 -3.34 -12.34
C ARG A 182 7.40 -3.07 -11.65
N SER A 183 6.31 -3.39 -12.31
CA SER A 183 4.94 -3.06 -11.89
C SER A 183 4.30 -4.05 -10.90
N GLY A 184 5.03 -5.05 -10.38
CA GLY A 184 4.40 -6.10 -9.56
C GLY A 184 3.67 -5.59 -8.32
N MET A 185 4.15 -4.54 -7.64
CA MET A 185 3.41 -3.93 -6.52
C MET A 185 2.11 -3.23 -6.97
N TRP A 186 2.08 -2.67 -8.18
CA TRP A 186 0.86 -2.15 -8.79
C TRP A 186 -0.13 -3.27 -9.12
N THR A 187 0.37 -4.41 -9.63
CA THR A 187 -0.47 -5.61 -9.83
C THR A 187 -1.13 -6.06 -8.52
N CYS A 188 -0.42 -6.04 -7.39
CA CYS A 188 -1.03 -6.34 -6.10
C CYS A 188 -2.20 -5.40 -5.75
N LEU A 189 -2.11 -4.12 -6.09
CA LEU A 189 -3.21 -3.17 -5.91
C LEU A 189 -4.40 -3.51 -6.83
N THR A 190 -4.15 -3.74 -8.11
CA THR A 190 -5.21 -4.05 -9.08
C THR A 190 -5.92 -5.37 -8.77
N ASP A 191 -5.20 -6.37 -8.26
CA ASP A 191 -5.80 -7.64 -7.83
C ASP A 191 -6.75 -7.46 -6.63
N ILE A 192 -6.47 -6.49 -5.75
CA ILE A 192 -7.37 -6.12 -4.67
C ILE A 192 -8.60 -5.39 -5.24
N TYR A 193 -8.40 -4.44 -6.16
CA TYR A 193 -9.49 -3.64 -6.71
C TYR A 193 -10.43 -4.45 -7.59
N ALA A 194 -9.90 -5.44 -8.32
CA ALA A 194 -10.70 -6.37 -9.14
C ALA A 194 -11.72 -7.16 -8.31
N LYS A 195 -11.42 -7.47 -7.04
CA LYS A 195 -12.39 -8.12 -6.11
C LYS A 195 -13.57 -7.21 -5.76
N HIS A 196 -13.44 -5.92 -6.01
CA HIS A 196 -14.48 -4.91 -5.85
C HIS A 196 -15.00 -4.40 -7.19
N GLU A 197 -14.67 -5.09 -8.30
CA GLU A 197 -15.08 -4.71 -9.66
C GLU A 197 -14.64 -3.30 -10.07
N VAL A 198 -13.53 -2.82 -9.50
CA VAL A 198 -12.93 -1.52 -9.83
C VAL A 198 -11.67 -1.72 -10.66
N ILE A 199 -11.58 -0.98 -11.76
CA ILE A 199 -10.40 -0.91 -12.63
C ILE A 199 -9.86 0.53 -12.57
N PRO A 200 -8.57 0.74 -12.22
CA PRO A 200 -7.99 2.08 -12.25
C PRO A 200 -8.02 2.70 -13.65
N ASP A 201 -8.43 3.97 -13.73
CA ASP A 201 -8.25 4.81 -14.91
C ASP A 201 -6.81 5.33 -14.92
N LEU A 202 -6.00 4.80 -15.84
CA LEU A 202 -4.58 5.13 -15.94
C LEU A 202 -4.36 6.60 -16.35
N THR A 203 -5.28 7.19 -17.11
CA THR A 203 -5.15 8.59 -17.56
C THR A 203 -5.48 9.59 -16.46
N ALA A 204 -6.36 9.18 -15.54
CA ALA A 204 -6.73 9.96 -14.36
C ALA A 204 -5.91 9.61 -13.10
N SER A 205 -4.93 8.71 -13.22
CA SER A 205 -4.03 8.30 -12.14
C SER A 205 -2.62 8.85 -12.37
N PHE A 206 -1.79 8.88 -11.34
CA PHE A 206 -0.39 9.34 -11.47
C PHE A 206 0.51 8.73 -10.42
N TYR A 207 1.83 8.80 -10.67
CA TYR A 207 2.87 8.40 -9.73
C TYR A 207 3.79 9.58 -9.40
N VAL A 208 4.11 9.76 -8.11
CA VAL A 208 5.08 10.74 -7.64
C VAL A 208 6.28 10.03 -7.02
N GLY A 209 7.50 10.38 -7.41
CA GLY A 209 8.71 9.76 -6.87
C GLY A 209 10.00 10.52 -7.15
N ASP A 210 10.99 10.44 -6.27
CA ASP A 210 12.28 11.12 -6.39
C ASP A 210 13.27 10.39 -7.30
N ALA A 211 13.12 9.08 -7.50
CA ALA A 211 13.97 8.31 -8.40
C ALA A 211 13.59 8.53 -9.88
N ALA A 212 13.85 9.74 -10.38
CA ALA A 212 13.45 10.19 -11.71
C ALA A 212 14.56 10.09 -12.76
N GLY A 213 15.80 9.77 -12.36
CA GLY A 213 16.96 9.68 -13.24
C GLY A 213 17.56 11.02 -13.65
N ARG A 214 17.30 12.08 -12.85
CA ARG A 214 17.93 13.40 -12.99
C ARG A 214 19.38 13.34 -12.51
N LEU A 215 20.15 14.39 -12.82
CA LEU A 215 21.51 14.51 -12.30
C LEU A 215 21.48 14.56 -10.76
N GLY A 216 22.14 13.60 -10.11
CA GLY A 216 22.16 13.47 -8.65
C GLY A 216 21.09 12.53 -8.08
N ASP A 217 20.11 12.08 -8.87
CA ASP A 217 19.17 11.05 -8.41
C ASP A 217 19.91 9.72 -8.24
N HIS A 218 19.59 8.99 -7.17
CA HIS A 218 20.20 7.70 -6.87
C HIS A 218 19.82 6.59 -7.86
N SER A 219 18.66 6.74 -8.54
CA SER A 219 18.16 5.81 -9.55
C SER A 219 17.06 6.46 -10.40
N ASN A 220 16.51 5.70 -11.37
CA ASN A 220 15.35 6.09 -12.18
C ASN A 220 14.13 5.18 -11.94
N THR A 221 14.09 4.49 -10.79
CA THR A 221 13.14 3.39 -10.58
C THR A 221 11.69 3.84 -10.47
N ASP A 222 11.41 5.06 -10.02
CA ASP A 222 10.06 5.61 -9.90
C ASP A 222 9.48 5.99 -11.25
N LYS A 223 10.28 6.74 -12.03
CA LYS A 223 9.93 7.06 -13.42
C LYS A 223 9.75 5.79 -14.26
N GLY A 224 10.62 4.79 -14.03
CA GLY A 224 10.52 3.48 -14.66
C GLY A 224 9.22 2.74 -14.29
N LEU A 225 8.82 2.77 -13.02
CA LEU A 225 7.54 2.19 -12.56
C LEU A 225 6.35 2.87 -13.23
N ALA A 226 6.29 4.20 -13.21
CA ALA A 226 5.19 4.95 -13.81
C ALA A 226 5.04 4.63 -15.31
N LYS A 227 6.17 4.57 -16.04
CA LYS A 227 6.22 4.15 -17.44
C LYS A 227 5.75 2.71 -17.64
N ALA A 228 6.14 1.77 -16.76
CA ALA A 228 5.74 0.37 -16.84
C ALA A 228 4.23 0.17 -16.59
N ILE A 229 3.61 1.03 -15.78
CA ILE A 229 2.16 1.03 -15.55
C ILE A 229 1.43 1.75 -16.69
N GLY A 230 2.03 2.81 -17.26
CA GLY A 230 1.39 3.67 -18.25
C GLY A 230 0.61 4.84 -17.63
N ILE A 231 1.11 5.40 -16.51
CA ILE A 231 0.51 6.56 -15.82
C ILE A 231 1.45 7.78 -15.84
N PRO A 232 0.91 9.01 -15.83
CA PRO A 232 1.67 10.23 -15.59
C PRO A 232 2.64 10.15 -14.41
N PHE A 233 3.79 10.80 -14.53
CA PHE A 233 4.85 10.83 -13.53
C PHE A 233 5.19 12.27 -13.14
N HIS A 234 5.36 12.52 -11.85
CA HIS A 234 5.85 13.77 -11.29
C HIS A 234 6.97 13.51 -10.28
N THR A 235 7.87 14.46 -10.16
CA THR A 235 8.83 14.50 -9.04
C THR A 235 8.17 15.14 -7.81
N PRO A 236 8.70 14.93 -6.59
CA PRO A 236 8.14 15.54 -5.39
C PRO A 236 8.15 17.06 -5.47
N GLU A 237 9.18 17.65 -6.07
CA GLU A 237 9.29 19.10 -6.26
C GLU A 237 8.19 19.63 -7.19
N GLU A 238 8.00 19.00 -8.36
CA GLU A 238 6.95 19.36 -9.31
C GLU A 238 5.55 19.23 -8.69
N PHE A 239 5.35 18.27 -7.79
CA PHE A 239 4.03 17.94 -7.26
C PHE A 239 3.64 18.71 -5.99
N PHE A 240 4.59 18.93 -5.06
CA PHE A 240 4.30 19.48 -3.74
C PHE A 240 4.69 20.95 -3.57
N LEU A 241 5.50 21.50 -4.47
CA LEU A 241 6.02 22.88 -4.40
C LEU A 241 5.43 23.81 -5.47
N THR A 242 4.64 23.30 -6.41
CA THR A 242 3.94 24.13 -7.38
C THR A 242 2.59 24.58 -6.80
N ASP A 243 2.28 25.86 -6.94
CA ASP A 243 1.00 26.46 -6.50
C ASP A 243 -0.15 26.16 -7.49
N GLU A 244 0.09 25.34 -8.51
CA GLU A 244 -0.91 25.03 -9.52
C GLU A 244 -1.92 24.01 -8.97
N PRO A 245 -3.22 24.34 -8.95
CA PRO A 245 -4.25 23.41 -8.49
C PRO A 245 -4.25 22.13 -9.34
N ALA A 246 -4.66 21.03 -8.73
CA ALA A 246 -4.67 19.63 -9.20
C ALA A 246 -5.41 19.32 -10.52
N THR A 247 -5.68 20.31 -11.36
CA THR A 247 -6.54 20.21 -12.53
C THR A 247 -5.79 20.68 -13.77
N ALA A 248 -4.96 19.80 -14.33
CA ALA A 248 -4.88 19.55 -15.77
C ALA A 248 -3.76 18.55 -16.03
N ALA A 249 -4.12 17.42 -16.65
CA ALA A 249 -3.16 16.59 -17.36
C ALA A 249 -2.42 17.47 -18.37
N ALA A 250 -1.17 17.82 -18.06
CA ALA A 250 -0.29 18.44 -19.03
C ALA A 250 0.00 17.39 -20.12
N ALA A 251 -0.57 17.61 -21.30
CA ALA A 251 -0.23 16.87 -22.50
C ALA A 251 1.30 16.85 -22.68
N PRO A 252 1.89 15.75 -23.16
CA PRO A 252 3.32 15.71 -23.41
C PRO A 252 3.70 16.83 -24.39
N PRO A 253 4.87 17.47 -24.21
CA PRO A 253 5.34 18.49 -25.16
C PRO A 253 5.39 17.87 -26.57
N PRO A 254 5.04 18.63 -27.62
CA PRO A 254 5.13 18.13 -28.98
C PRO A 254 6.55 17.64 -29.23
N LEU A 255 6.67 16.42 -29.77
CA LEU A 255 7.94 15.88 -30.25
C LEU A 255 8.59 16.97 -31.13
N SER A 256 9.69 17.54 -30.66
CA SER A 256 10.55 18.38 -31.49
C SER A 256 10.97 17.52 -32.68
N ALA A 257 10.57 17.95 -33.87
CA ALA A 257 10.94 17.32 -35.12
C ALA A 257 12.46 17.20 -35.20
N ASP A 258 12.90 15.98 -35.47
CA ASP A 258 14.28 15.60 -35.75
C ASP A 258 14.83 16.48 -36.90
N PRO A 259 15.96 17.19 -36.75
CA PRO A 259 16.60 17.79 -37.90
C PRO A 259 17.19 16.63 -38.73
N GLY A 260 16.57 16.39 -39.89
CA GLY A 260 16.99 15.37 -40.83
C GLY A 260 18.47 15.45 -41.22
N PRO A 261 19.02 14.39 -41.82
CA PRO A 261 20.46 14.21 -41.95
C PRO A 261 21.06 15.30 -42.83
N THR A 262 22.03 16.03 -42.28
CA THR A 262 22.88 16.97 -43.01
C THR A 262 23.64 16.21 -44.10
N ALA A 263 23.24 16.41 -45.36
CA ALA A 263 24.00 15.97 -46.50
C ALA A 263 25.35 16.71 -46.51
N LEU A 264 26.44 15.98 -46.25
CA LEU A 264 27.79 16.44 -46.55
C LEU A 264 27.94 16.50 -48.07
N SER A 265 27.88 17.71 -48.60
CA SER A 265 28.32 18.06 -49.94
C SER A 265 29.81 17.77 -50.06
N THR A 266 30.15 16.79 -50.88
CA THR A 266 31.46 16.70 -51.52
C THR A 266 31.47 17.70 -52.65
N ASP A 267 32.31 18.73 -52.59
CA ASP A 267 32.89 19.29 -53.80
C ASP A 267 34.12 20.18 -53.57
N ALA A 268 35.06 19.97 -54.49
CA ALA A 268 36.17 20.82 -54.94
C ALA A 268 37.54 20.71 -54.23
N PRO A 269 38.65 21.07 -54.91
CA PRO A 269 39.16 20.41 -56.11
C PRO A 269 40.69 20.17 -56.07
N LEU A 270 41.20 19.54 -57.12
CA LEU A 270 42.61 19.38 -57.49
C LEU A 270 43.42 20.70 -57.45
N SER A 271 44.53 20.68 -56.72
CA SER A 271 45.86 21.20 -57.10
C SER A 271 46.89 20.84 -56.03
#